data_AF-R7M9U1-F1
#
_entry.id   AF-R7M9U1-F1
#
_cell.length_a   1.000
_cell.length_b   1.000
_cell.length_c   1.000
_cell.angle_alpha   90.00
_cell.angle_beta   90.00
_cell.angle_gamma   90.00
#
_symmetry.space_group_name_H-M   'P 1'
#
loop_
_entity.id
_entity.type
_entity.pdbx_description
1 polymer ?
#
loop_
_entity_poly.entity_id
_entity_poly.type
_entity_poly.pdbx_seq_one_letter_code
_entity_poly.pdbx_strand_id
1 'polypeptide(L)' 'MEKLKILNFSKRNDTITRTIRISGKTFDKINDLAEKNNISFNSVINQIIEFGLENLEEE' A
#
# COMPACT_ATOMS: atom_id res chain seq x y z
N MET A 1 16.06 -4.82 7.96
CA MET A 1 14.92 -4.16 7.29
C MET A 1 13.88 -3.80 8.33
N GLU A 2 13.42 -2.55 8.31
CA GLU A 2 12.30 -2.15 9.15
C GLU A 2 11.02 -2.84 8.69
N LYS A 3 10.05 -3.00 9.60
CA LYS A 3 8.71 -3.50 9.23
C LYS A 3 7.86 -2.32 8.77
N LEU A 4 7.17 -2.47 7.64
CA LEU A 4 6.17 -1.49 7.21
C LEU A 4 5.09 -1.34 8.30
N LYS A 5 4.91 -0.11 8.77
CA LYS A 5 3.78 0.28 9.63
C LYS A 5 2.78 1.03 8.78
N ILE A 6 1.54 0.54 8.77
CA ILE A 6 0.46 1.19 8.06
C ILE A 6 -0.02 2.39 8.86
N LEU A 7 0.01 3.57 8.22
CA LEU A 7 -0.28 4.85 8.83
C LEU A 7 -1.53 5.47 8.20
N ASN A 8 -2.29 6.19 9.01
CA ASN A 8 -3.53 6.84 8.59
C ASN A 8 -3.23 8.30 8.24
N PHE A 9 -2.64 8.53 7.06
CA PHE A 9 -2.30 9.89 6.60
C PHE A 9 -3.39 10.48 5.71
N SER A 10 -3.70 11.75 5.94
CA SER A 10 -4.69 12.53 5.19
C SER A 10 -4.09 13.39 4.07
N LYS A 11 -2.79 13.27 3.77
CA LYS A 11 -2.13 14.12 2.78
C LYS A 11 -2.66 13.80 1.38
N ARG A 12 -3.34 14.79 0.79
CA ARG A 12 -3.73 14.82 -0.62
C ARG A 12 -2.47 15.09 -1.45
N ASN A 13 -1.82 14.02 -1.89
CA ASN A 13 -0.82 14.10 -2.96
C ASN A 13 -1.54 14.04 -4.32
N ASP A 14 -0.93 14.57 -5.38
CA ASP A 14 -1.43 14.40 -6.74
C ASP A 14 -1.36 12.92 -7.13
N THR A 15 -2.51 12.23 -7.15
CA THR A 15 -2.61 10.81 -7.49
C THR A 15 -3.08 10.60 -8.93
N ILE A 16 -2.48 9.63 -9.64
CA ILE A 16 -2.93 9.20 -10.96
C ILE A 16 -3.62 7.84 -10.84
N THR A 17 -4.85 7.72 -11.33
CA THR A 17 -5.55 6.43 -11.38
C THR A 17 -5.00 5.55 -12.51
N ARG A 18 -4.53 4.36 -12.16
CA ARG A 18 -4.03 3.34 -13.10
C ARG A 18 -4.59 1.96 -12.72
N THR A 19 -4.81 1.12 -13.73
CA THR A 19 -5.24 -0.27 -13.52
C THR A 19 -4.01 -1.16 -13.38
N ILE A 20 -3.98 -1.99 -12.32
CA ILE A 20 -2.97 -3.03 -12.13
C ILE A 20 -3.66 -4.39 -11.97
N ARG A 21 -2.96 -5.48 -12.29
CA ARG A 21 -3.39 -6.85 -11.98
C ARG A 21 -2.61 -7.35 -10.77
N ILE A 22 -3.32 -7.89 -9.78
CA ILE A 22 -2.74 -8.53 -8.60
C ILE A 22 -3.37 -9.90 -8.38
N SER A 23 -2.69 -10.77 -7.63
CA SER A 23 -3.26 -12.07 -7.28
C SER A 23 -4.43 -11.90 -6.29
N GLY A 24 -5.42 -12.80 -6.33
CA GLY A 24 -6.54 -12.79 -5.38
C GLY A 24 -6.07 -12.88 -3.92
N LYS A 25 -5.06 -13.72 -3.65
CA LYS A 25 -4.45 -13.83 -2.31
C LYS A 25 -3.82 -12.52 -1.82
N THR A 26 -3.24 -11.73 -2.74
CA THR A 26 -2.68 -10.41 -2.42
C THR A 26 -3.81 -9.43 -2.14
N PHE A 27 -4.85 -9.44 -2.97
CA PHE A 27 -6.05 -8.62 -2.77
C PHE A 27 -6.68 -8.86 -1.40
N ASP A 28 -6.95 -10.12 -1.04
CA ASP A 28 -7.59 -10.48 0.24
C ASP A 28 -6.78 -9.97 1.43
N LYS A 29 -5.45 -10.17 1.42
CA LYS A 29 -4.58 -9.69 2.49
C LYS A 29 -4.59 -8.17 2.63
N ILE A 30 -4.60 -7.45 1.52
CA ILE A 30 -4.61 -5.98 1.53
C ILE A 30 -5.98 -5.47 1.99
N ASN A 31 -7.05 -6.14 1.59
CA ASN A 31 -8.40 -5.81 2.05
C ASN A 31 -8.54 -6.03 3.56
N ASP A 32 -8.08 -7.17 4.09
CA ASP A 32 -8.06 -7.44 5.54
C ASP A 32 -7.26 -6.39 6.31
N LEU A 33 -6.13 -5.94 5.76
CA LEU A 33 -5.32 -4.87 6.36
C LEU A 33 -6.06 -3.53 6.34
N ALA A 34 -6.73 -3.21 5.23
CA ALA A 34 -7.51 -1.98 5.10
C ALA A 34 -8.65 -1.94 6.13
N GLU A 35 -9.39 -3.05 6.28
CA GLU A 35 -10.48 -3.18 7.25
C GLU A 35 -9.97 -3.07 8.69
N LYS A 36 -8.92 -3.81 9.05
CA LYS A 36 -8.36 -3.80 10.42
C LYS A 36 -7.84 -2.44 10.86
N ASN A 37 -7.33 -1.65 9.92
CA ASN A 37 -6.76 -0.33 10.20
C ASN A 37 -7.73 0.82 9.90
N ASN A 38 -8.95 0.52 9.44
CA ASN A 38 -9.97 1.49 9.04
C ASN A 38 -9.45 2.55 8.05
N ILE A 39 -8.86 2.08 6.95
CA ILE A 39 -8.26 2.89 5.89
C ILE A 39 -8.70 2.38 4.52
N SER A 40 -8.53 3.19 3.48
CA SER A 40 -8.87 2.76 2.13
C SER A 40 -7.86 1.74 1.58
N PHE A 41 -8.36 0.80 0.79
CA PHE A 41 -7.53 -0.17 0.06
C PHE A 41 -6.39 0.51 -0.70
N ASN A 42 -6.70 1.62 -1.39
CA ASN A 42 -5.71 2.39 -2.15
C ASN A 42 -4.62 2.99 -1.24
N SER A 43 -4.96 3.45 -0.03
CA SER A 43 -3.96 3.95 0.91
C SER A 43 -2.98 2.85 1.33
N VAL A 44 -3.48 1.63 1.57
CA VAL A 44 -2.63 0.47 1.91
C VAL A 44 -1.72 0.10 0.74
N ILE A 45 -2.28 -0.02 -0.46
CA ILE A 45 -1.53 -0.34 -1.69
C ILE A 45 -0.39 0.66 -1.89
N ASN A 46 -0.69 1.96 -1.80
CA ASN A 46 0.31 3.00 -2.04
C ASN A 46 1.44 2.91 -1.01
N GLN A 47 1.13 2.74 0.29
CA GLN A 47 2.15 2.59 1.34
C GLN A 47 3.02 1.35 1.13
N ILE A 48 2.44 0.23 0.68
CA ILE A 48 3.20 -0.99 0.39
C ILE A 48 4.14 -0.76 -0.81
N ILE A 49 3.65 -0.11 -1.87
CA ILE A 49 4.45 0.17 -3.08
C ILE A 49 5.58 1.15 -2.74
N GLU A 50 5.28 2.26 -2.06
CA GLU A 50 6.26 3.27 -1.65
C GLU A 50 7.36 2.65 -0.77
N PHE A 51 6.97 1.91 0.26
CA PHE A 51 7.93 1.21 1.13
C PHE A 51 8.77 0.19 0.35
N GLY A 52 8.13 -0.55 -0.57
CA GLY A 52 8.82 -1.49 -1.44
C GLY A 52 9.90 -0.78 -2.26
N LEU A 53 9.56 0.36 -2.87
CA LEU A 53 10.50 1.15 -3.67
C LEU A 53 11.63 1.77 -2.85
N GLU A 54 11.34 2.33 -1.66
CA GLU A 54 12.35 2.91 -0.77
C GLU A 54 13.37 1.89 -0.22
N ASN A 55 12.99 0.62 -0.18
CA ASN A 55 13.81 -0.47 0.35
C ASN A 55 14.30 -1.44 -0.74
N LEU A 56 14.18 -1.07 -2.02
CA LEU A 56 14.87 -1.78 -3.09
C LEU A 56 16.37 -1.55 -2.96
N GLU A 57 17.15 -2.62 -3.03
CA GLU A 57 18.59 -2.50 -3.29
C GLU A 57 18.74 -1.99 -4.72
N GLU A 58 19.08 -0.71 -4.88
CA GLU A 58 19.54 -0.17 -6.16
C GLU A 58 20.90 -0.80 -6.49
N GLU A 59 21.05 -1.36 -7.71
CA GLU A 59 22.35 -1.85 -8.22
C GLU A 59 23.41 -0.76 -8.29
#